data_AF-A0A8B7NEB0-F1
#
_entry.id   AF-A0A8B7NEB0-F1
#
_cell.length_a   1.000
_cell.length_b   1.000
_cell.length_c   1.000
_cell.angle_alpha   90.00
_cell.angle_beta   90.00
_cell.angle_gamma   90.00
#
_symmetry.space_group_name_H-M   'P 1'
#
loop_
_entity.id
_entity.type
_entity.pdbx_description
1 polymer ?
#
loop_
_entity_poly.entity_id
_entity_poly.type
_entity_poly.pdbx_seq_one_letter_code
_entity_poly.pdbx_strand_id
1 'polypeptide(L)'
;MKLQVTAIFLALAAVAVQSLPQGAPQQARPQAAAPNAQGGQKKIPLHLDPNLTLRKISQKDLNDFLGSKEAVNELVNCFESLRKCKARAGVSLVRDVRSLGKGGTCRNCSDAERKHTRKLVGDAIAGLQQYHPQEWKRLLPEIGFLL
;
A
#
# COMPACT_ATOMS: atom_id res chain seq x y z
N MET A 1 -25.54 -26.12 42.03
CA MET A 1 -24.53 -27.14 41.66
C MET A 1 -23.17 -26.44 41.70
N LYS A 2 -22.35 -26.70 42.72
CA LYS A 2 -21.10 -27.51 42.64
C LYS A 2 -20.18 -27.05 41.50
N LEU A 3 -18.89 -26.79 41.66
CA LEU A 3 -17.91 -26.67 42.74
C LEU A 3 -16.64 -26.23 41.98
N GLN A 4 -15.83 -25.33 42.54
CA GLN A 4 -14.54 -24.98 41.94
C GLN A 4 -13.58 -26.17 41.88
N VAL A 5 -12.74 -26.24 40.84
CA VAL A 5 -11.44 -26.92 40.90
C VAL A 5 -10.38 -26.05 40.23
N THR A 6 -9.44 -25.65 41.08
CA THR A 6 -8.21 -24.89 40.90
C THR A 6 -7.12 -25.71 40.20
N ALA A 7 -5.98 -25.03 39.92
CA ALA A 7 -4.61 -25.56 39.90
C ALA A 7 -4.06 -26.14 38.57
N ILE A 8 -2.78 -26.00 38.19
CA ILE A 8 -1.58 -25.36 38.76
C ILE A 8 -0.53 -25.22 37.63
N PHE A 9 0.32 -24.20 37.78
CA PHE A 9 1.62 -23.90 37.18
C PHE A 9 2.47 -25.05 36.62
N LEU A 10 3.25 -24.75 35.58
CA LEU A 10 4.64 -25.20 35.44
C LEU A 10 5.46 -24.19 34.64
N ALA A 11 6.30 -23.43 35.36
CA ALA A 11 7.46 -22.73 34.83
C ALA A 11 8.67 -23.69 34.89
N LEU A 12 9.58 -23.63 33.90
CA LEU A 12 10.99 -24.09 33.88
C LEU A 12 11.41 -24.11 32.38
N ALA A 13 12.59 -23.68 31.93
CA ALA A 13 13.83 -23.33 32.58
C ALA A 13 14.66 -22.40 31.67
N ALA A 14 15.48 -21.57 32.31
CA ALA A 14 16.56 -20.79 31.69
C ALA A 14 17.83 -21.65 31.56
N VAL A 15 18.47 -21.68 30.38
CA VAL A 15 19.86 -22.15 30.14
C VAL A 15 20.26 -21.62 28.73
N ALA A 16 21.39 -21.02 28.38
CA ALA A 16 22.58 -20.55 29.08
C ALA A 16 23.22 -19.44 28.22
N VAL A 17 23.86 -18.48 28.90
CA VAL A 17 24.86 -17.58 28.32
C VAL A 17 26.15 -18.37 28.14
N GLN A 18 26.73 -18.35 26.94
CA GLN A 18 28.11 -18.78 26.72
C GLN A 18 28.83 -17.71 25.90
N SER A 19 29.63 -16.90 26.60
CA SER A 19 30.64 -16.01 26.07
C SER A 19 31.97 -16.75 25.99
N LEU A 20 32.61 -16.75 24.82
CA LEU A 20 34.01 -17.14 24.64
C LEU A 20 34.71 -16.11 23.73
N PRO A 21 35.79 -15.46 24.21
CA PRO A 21 36.63 -14.58 23.40
C PRO A 21 37.99 -15.23 23.10
N GLN A 22 38.35 -15.45 21.83
CA GLN A 22 39.74 -15.79 21.46
C GLN A 22 40.12 -15.26 20.06
N GLY A 23 40.99 -14.25 20.05
CA GLY A 23 42.24 -14.21 19.28
C GLY A 23 42.24 -14.14 17.74
N ALA A 24 42.37 -12.92 17.22
CA ALA A 24 43.36 -12.41 16.23
C ALA A 24 43.69 -13.20 14.92
N PRO A 25 44.49 -12.65 13.97
CA PRO A 25 44.00 -12.06 12.72
C PRO A 25 44.44 -12.82 11.46
N GLN A 26 44.00 -12.29 10.30
CA GLN A 26 44.30 -12.67 8.91
C GLN A 26 43.31 -13.66 8.27
N GLN A 27 42.65 -13.23 7.20
CA GLN A 27 43.06 -13.57 5.83
C GLN A 27 41.84 -13.59 4.89
N ALA A 28 42.01 -12.93 3.74
CA ALA A 28 41.17 -12.97 2.56
C ALA A 28 39.70 -12.52 2.72
N ARG A 29 39.38 -11.40 2.06
CA ARG A 29 38.01 -11.03 1.69
C ARG A 29 37.68 -11.71 0.36
N PRO A 30 37.01 -12.87 0.31
CA PRO A 30 36.21 -13.20 -0.85
C PRO A 30 35.00 -12.29 -0.83
N GLN A 31 34.90 -11.43 -1.84
CA GLN A 31 33.65 -10.76 -2.18
C GLN A 31 32.69 -11.87 -2.62
N ALA A 32 31.96 -12.45 -1.66
CA ALA A 32 30.76 -13.20 -1.97
C ALA A 32 29.77 -12.19 -2.52
N ALA A 33 29.71 -12.12 -3.85
CA ALA A 33 28.60 -11.54 -4.57
C ALA A 33 27.33 -12.08 -3.92
N ALA A 34 26.58 -11.19 -3.27
CA ALA A 34 25.23 -11.51 -2.84
C ALA A 34 24.52 -12.09 -4.07
N PRO A 35 23.86 -13.27 -3.97
CA PRO A 35 23.04 -13.75 -5.05
C PRO A 35 22.05 -12.63 -5.34
N ASN A 36 22.14 -12.09 -6.56
CA ASN A 36 21.16 -11.21 -7.13
C ASN A 36 19.79 -11.81 -6.79
N ALA A 37 19.11 -11.21 -5.82
CA ALA A 37 17.68 -11.33 -5.69
C ALA A 37 17.09 -10.52 -6.86
N GLN A 38 17.35 -10.99 -8.08
CA GLN A 38 16.48 -10.85 -9.22
C GLN A 38 15.24 -11.70 -8.92
N GLY A 39 14.54 -11.35 -7.84
CA GLY A 39 13.11 -11.56 -7.77
C GLY A 39 12.58 -10.70 -8.89
N GLY A 40 12.29 -11.34 -10.02
CA GLY A 40 11.73 -10.70 -11.19
C GLY A 40 10.57 -9.85 -10.73
N GLN A 41 10.79 -8.54 -10.68
CA GLN A 41 9.72 -7.58 -10.70
C GLN A 41 9.06 -7.83 -12.04
N LYS A 42 8.06 -8.71 -12.05
CA LYS A 42 7.00 -8.66 -13.03
C LYS A 42 6.42 -7.27 -12.84
N LYS A 43 7.01 -6.29 -13.53
CA LYS A 43 6.51 -4.93 -13.64
C LYS A 43 5.07 -5.14 -14.05
N ILE A 44 4.16 -5.01 -13.09
CA ILE A 44 2.75 -4.79 -13.40
C ILE A 44 2.83 -3.61 -14.36
N PRO A 45 2.39 -3.73 -15.62
CA PRO A 45 2.58 -2.70 -16.63
C PRO A 45 1.58 -1.57 -16.39
N LEU A 46 1.54 -1.07 -15.15
CA LEU A 46 1.08 0.26 -14.88
C LEU A 46 2.27 1.17 -15.21
N HIS A 47 2.44 1.45 -16.51
CA HIS A 47 3.19 2.60 -17.00
C HIS A 47 2.40 3.87 -16.62
N LEU A 48 2.13 4.05 -15.33
CA LEU A 48 1.57 5.28 -14.81
C LEU A 48 2.66 6.34 -15.01
N ASP A 49 2.33 7.37 -15.76
CA ASP A 49 3.16 8.58 -15.89
C ASP A 49 3.66 8.98 -14.47
N PRO A 50 4.95 9.22 -14.24
CA PRO A 50 5.44 9.71 -12.96
C PRO A 50 4.78 11.05 -12.54
N ASN A 51 4.22 11.78 -13.51
CA ASN A 51 3.41 12.99 -13.33
C ASN A 51 1.91 12.71 -13.52
N LEU A 52 1.47 11.47 -13.30
CA LEU A 52 0.06 11.12 -13.37
C LEU A 52 -0.68 11.85 -12.27
N THR A 53 -1.59 12.70 -12.72
CA THR A 53 -2.54 13.39 -11.88
C THR A 53 -3.92 12.81 -12.11
N LEU A 54 -4.85 12.93 -11.15
CA LEU A 54 -6.25 12.53 -11.31
C LEU A 54 -6.87 13.04 -12.63
N ARG A 55 -6.46 14.23 -13.09
CA ARG A 55 -6.96 14.88 -14.31
C ARG A 55 -6.56 14.17 -15.61
N LYS A 56 -5.48 13.39 -15.60
CA LYS A 56 -4.91 12.71 -16.79
C LYS A 56 -5.34 11.25 -16.91
N ILE A 57 -5.97 10.70 -15.88
CA ILE A 57 -6.44 9.31 -15.87
C ILE A 57 -7.62 9.20 -16.83
N SER A 58 -7.55 8.27 -17.77
CA SER A 58 -8.68 7.92 -18.62
C SER A 58 -9.56 6.85 -17.96
N GLN A 59 -10.77 6.65 -18.48
CA GLN A 59 -11.62 5.55 -18.03
C GLN A 59 -10.95 4.18 -18.25
N LYS A 60 -10.19 4.04 -19.34
CA LYS A 60 -9.47 2.81 -19.65
C LYS A 60 -8.41 2.52 -18.60
N ASP A 61 -7.63 3.54 -18.22
CA ASP A 61 -6.60 3.39 -17.18
C ASP A 61 -7.21 2.99 -15.83
N LEU A 62 -8.38 3.56 -15.50
CA LEU A 62 -9.12 3.20 -14.30
C LEU A 62 -9.59 1.74 -14.34
N ASN A 63 -10.14 1.29 -15.47
CA ASN A 63 -10.60 -0.10 -15.60
C ASN A 63 -9.43 -1.10 -15.57
N ASP A 64 -8.32 -0.78 -16.24
CA ASP A 64 -7.10 -1.60 -16.22
C ASP A 64 -6.52 -1.69 -14.80
N PHE A 65 -6.52 -0.57 -14.06
CA PHE A 65 -6.11 -0.52 -12.66
C PHE A 65 -7.01 -1.39 -11.77
N LEU A 66 -8.34 -1.22 -11.87
CA LEU A 66 -9.30 -2.01 -11.11
C LEU A 66 -9.30 -3.49 -11.52
N GLY A 67 -8.79 -3.83 -12.71
CA GLY A 67 -8.58 -5.21 -13.15
C GLY A 67 -7.42 -5.93 -12.43
N SER A 68 -6.53 -5.20 -11.73
CA SER A 68 -5.38 -5.78 -11.02
C SER A 68 -5.51 -5.59 -9.51
N LYS A 69 -5.73 -6.70 -8.80
CA LYS A 69 -5.77 -6.71 -7.34
C LYS A 69 -4.44 -6.28 -6.71
N GLU A 70 -3.32 -6.59 -7.36
CA GLU A 70 -1.99 -6.17 -6.92
C GLU A 70 -1.85 -4.64 -7.01
N ALA A 71 -2.28 -4.05 -8.13
CA ALA A 71 -2.26 -2.59 -8.31
C ALA A 71 -3.15 -1.88 -7.28
N VAL A 72 -4.36 -2.41 -7.05
CA VAL A 72 -5.28 -1.89 -6.04
C VAL A 72 -4.66 -1.96 -4.65
N ASN A 73 -4.06 -3.09 -4.28
CA ASN A 73 -3.39 -3.23 -2.98
C ASN A 73 -2.18 -2.30 -2.84
N GLU A 74 -1.40 -2.09 -3.91
CA GLU A 74 -0.31 -1.11 -3.88
C GLU A 74 -0.84 0.30 -3.62
N LEU A 75 -1.93 0.71 -4.28
CA LEU A 75 -2.55 2.01 -4.04
C LEU A 75 -3.09 2.13 -2.61
N VAL A 76 -3.80 1.12 -2.09
CA VAL A 76 -4.29 1.14 -0.70
C VAL A 76 -3.14 1.30 0.29
N ASN A 77 -2.03 0.57 0.08
CA ASN A 77 -0.84 0.72 0.92
C ASN A 77 -0.25 2.14 0.82
N CYS A 78 -0.29 2.77 -0.36
CA CYS A 78 0.11 4.17 -0.53
C CYS A 78 -0.79 5.14 0.24
N PHE A 79 -2.10 4.90 0.29
CA PHE A 79 -3.03 5.70 1.11
C PHE A 79 -2.75 5.52 2.60
N GLU A 80 -2.63 4.28 3.09
CA GLU A 80 -2.31 4.02 4.51
C GLU A 80 -0.96 4.63 4.93
N SER A 81 0.03 4.64 4.03
CA SER A 81 1.30 5.30 4.28
C SER A 81 2.06 5.59 3.01
N LEU A 82 2.38 6.86 2.77
CA LEU A 82 3.25 7.27 1.65
C LEU A 82 4.63 6.59 1.72
N ARG A 83 5.10 6.17 2.90
CA ARG A 83 6.37 5.41 3.06
C ARG A 83 6.30 3.99 2.50
N LYS A 84 5.11 3.38 2.47
CA LYS A 84 4.87 2.05 1.90
C LYS A 84 4.67 2.10 0.38
N CYS A 85 4.57 3.31 -0.19
CA CYS A 85 4.31 3.50 -1.61
C CYS A 85 5.58 3.31 -2.45
N LYS A 86 5.62 2.25 -3.26
CA LYS A 86 6.78 1.91 -4.08
C LYS A 86 6.80 2.68 -5.39
N ALA A 87 5.64 2.89 -6.01
CA ALA A 87 5.50 3.66 -7.23
C ALA A 87 5.37 5.18 -6.99
N ARG A 88 6.19 5.99 -7.67
CA ARG A 88 6.08 7.46 -7.65
C ARG A 88 4.70 7.94 -8.10
N ALA A 89 4.14 7.32 -9.13
CA ALA A 89 2.81 7.68 -9.61
C ALA A 89 1.72 7.44 -8.55
N GLY A 90 1.84 6.37 -7.74
CA GLY A 90 0.95 6.14 -6.60
C GLY A 90 1.06 7.27 -5.57
N VAL A 91 2.27 7.75 -5.29
CA VAL A 91 2.49 8.91 -4.39
C VAL A 91 1.81 10.17 -4.94
N SER A 92 2.01 10.49 -6.22
CA SER A 92 1.38 11.65 -6.87
C SER A 92 -0.14 11.55 -6.83
N LEU A 93 -0.70 10.38 -7.15
CA LEU A 93 -2.15 10.15 -7.13
C LEU A 93 -2.75 10.30 -5.73
N VAL A 94 -2.10 9.73 -4.69
CA VAL A 94 -2.58 9.89 -3.31
C VAL A 94 -2.58 11.35 -2.87
N ARG A 95 -1.54 12.11 -3.24
CA ARG A 95 -1.49 13.55 -2.95
C ARG A 95 -2.59 14.32 -3.66
N ASP A 96 -2.82 14.02 -4.94
CA ASP A 96 -3.88 14.62 -5.73
C ASP A 96 -5.26 14.34 -5.11
N VAL A 97 -5.55 13.09 -4.75
CA VAL A 97 -6.80 12.70 -4.11
C VAL A 97 -6.97 13.42 -2.76
N ARG A 98 -5.93 13.46 -1.93
CA ARG A 98 -5.94 14.18 -0.64
C ARG A 98 -6.06 15.70 -0.79
N SER A 99 -5.73 16.26 -1.95
CA SER A 99 -5.91 17.68 -2.23
C SER A 99 -7.34 18.05 -2.62
N LEU A 100 -8.19 17.06 -2.91
CA LEU A 100 -9.59 17.30 -3.21
C LEU A 100 -10.34 17.80 -1.96
N GLY A 101 -11.31 18.69 -2.18
CA GLY A 101 -12.25 19.08 -1.15
C GLY A 101 -13.32 18.02 -0.90
N LYS A 102 -14.22 18.30 0.06
CA LYS A 102 -15.35 17.44 0.42
C LYS A 102 -16.12 16.97 -0.82
N GLY A 103 -16.49 15.69 -0.87
CA GLY A 103 -17.18 15.08 -2.01
C GLY A 103 -16.33 14.97 -3.27
N GLY A 104 -14.99 14.94 -3.13
CA GLY A 104 -14.06 14.89 -4.27
C GLY A 104 -14.02 16.16 -5.09
N THR A 105 -14.38 17.31 -4.51
CA THR A 105 -14.53 18.55 -5.27
C THR A 105 -13.20 19.27 -5.46
N CYS A 106 -12.82 19.53 -6.71
CA CYS A 106 -11.68 20.40 -7.01
C CYS A 106 -12.09 21.89 -6.99
N ARG A 107 -11.35 22.71 -6.22
CA ARG A 107 -11.61 24.16 -6.08
C ARG A 107 -11.08 24.98 -7.25
N ASN A 108 -9.85 24.71 -7.69
CA ASN A 108 -9.18 25.43 -8.78
C ASN A 108 -9.22 24.62 -10.09
N CYS A 109 -10.42 24.19 -10.47
CA CYS A 109 -10.67 23.46 -11.71
C CYS A 109 -11.72 24.21 -12.54
N SER A 110 -11.58 24.15 -13.86
CA SER A 110 -12.68 24.44 -14.78
C SER A 110 -13.84 23.47 -14.55
N ASP A 111 -15.03 23.81 -15.05
CA ASP A 111 -16.21 22.96 -14.87
C ASP A 111 -16.07 21.60 -15.57
N ALA A 112 -15.42 21.58 -16.73
CA ALA A 112 -15.12 20.34 -17.44
C ALA A 112 -14.21 19.41 -16.61
N GLU A 113 -13.13 19.96 -16.04
CA GLU A 113 -12.21 19.20 -15.17
C GLU A 113 -12.88 18.72 -13.89
N ARG A 114 -13.75 19.55 -13.29
CA ARG A 114 -14.50 19.22 -12.08
C ARG A 114 -15.46 18.06 -12.34
N LYS A 115 -16.18 18.10 -13.47
CA LYS A 115 -17.09 17.03 -13.91
C LYS A 115 -16.33 15.74 -14.19
N HIS A 116 -15.20 15.82 -14.90
CA HIS A 116 -14.33 14.68 -15.19
C HIS A 116 -13.79 14.03 -13.92
N THR A 117 -13.23 14.83 -13.01
CA THR A 117 -12.67 14.36 -11.73
C THR A 117 -13.75 13.69 -10.88
N ARG A 118 -14.93 14.33 -10.75
CA ARG A 118 -16.05 13.75 -9.98
C ARG A 118 -16.51 12.42 -10.56
N LYS A 119 -16.60 12.32 -11.90
CA LYS A 119 -16.96 11.07 -12.58
C LYS A 119 -15.93 9.99 -12.29
N LEU A 120 -14.63 10.26 -12.48
CA LEU A 120 -13.57 9.29 -12.22
C LEU A 120 -13.53 8.82 -10.76
N VAL A 121 -13.65 9.75 -9.81
CA VAL A 121 -13.68 9.41 -8.38
C VAL A 121 -14.89 8.54 -8.06
N GLY A 122 -16.07 8.89 -8.60
CA GLY A 122 -17.29 8.09 -8.43
C GLY A 122 -17.15 6.68 -9.01
N ASP A 123 -16.62 6.56 -10.23
CA ASP A 123 -16.41 5.27 -10.90
C ASP A 123 -15.35 4.42 -10.15
N ALA A 124 -14.29 5.05 -9.63
CA ALA A 124 -13.27 4.37 -8.83
C ALA A 124 -13.86 3.86 -7.51
N ILE A 125 -14.69 4.65 -6.82
CA ILE A 125 -15.39 4.24 -5.60
C ILE A 125 -16.32 3.07 -5.90
N ALA A 126 -17.15 3.18 -6.94
CA ALA A 126 -18.06 2.11 -7.33
C ALA A 126 -17.30 0.81 -7.67
N GLY A 127 -16.23 0.91 -8.44
CA GLY A 127 -15.37 -0.23 -8.79
C GLY A 127 -14.67 -0.86 -7.59
N LEU A 128 -14.16 -0.06 -6.65
CA LEU A 128 -13.56 -0.58 -5.42
C LEU A 128 -14.59 -1.28 -4.54
N GLN A 129 -15.79 -0.70 -4.39
CA GLN A 129 -16.87 -1.32 -3.61
C GLN A 129 -17.33 -2.65 -4.20
N GLN A 130 -17.47 -2.71 -5.52
CA GLN A 130 -17.99 -3.88 -6.21
C GLN A 130 -16.96 -5.00 -6.34
N TYR A 131 -15.72 -4.68 -6.74
CA TYR A 131 -14.72 -5.67 -7.13
C TYR A 131 -13.62 -5.90 -6.07
N HIS A 132 -13.39 -4.93 -5.17
CA HIS A 132 -12.30 -4.98 -4.17
C HIS A 132 -12.79 -4.58 -2.76
N PRO A 133 -13.80 -5.28 -2.20
CA PRO A 133 -14.50 -4.85 -0.99
C PRO A 133 -13.61 -4.83 0.27
N GLN A 134 -12.54 -5.63 0.32
CA GLN A 134 -11.62 -5.64 1.46
C GLN A 134 -10.68 -4.43 1.41
N GLU A 135 -10.16 -4.14 0.23
CA GLU A 135 -9.35 -2.97 -0.08
C GLU A 135 -10.15 -1.68 0.13
N TRP A 136 -11.43 -1.66 -0.26
CA TRP A 136 -12.35 -0.55 0.03
C TRP A 136 -12.47 -0.25 1.53
N LYS A 137 -12.67 -1.28 2.36
CA LYS A 137 -12.78 -1.12 3.82
C LYS A 137 -11.52 -0.54 4.43
N ARG A 138 -10.35 -0.95 3.94
CA ARG A 138 -9.05 -0.40 4.38
C ARG A 138 -8.85 1.05 3.93
N LEU A 139 -9.38 1.40 2.77
CA LEU A 139 -9.24 2.74 2.21
C LEU A 139 -10.15 3.77 2.88
N LEU A 140 -11.34 3.37 3.35
CA LEU A 140 -12.36 4.26 3.93
C LEU A 140 -11.84 5.28 4.96
N PRO A 141 -11.02 4.90 5.96
CA PRO A 141 -10.48 5.86 6.93
C PRO A 141 -9.64 6.98 6.29
N GLU A 142 -8.99 6.70 5.16
CA GLU A 142 -8.09 7.62 4.46
C GLU A 142 -8.81 8.55 3.48
N ILE A 143 -10.01 8.17 3.01
CA ILE A 143 -10.73 8.88 1.95
C ILE A 143 -12.15 9.28 2.32
N GLY A 144 -12.54 9.18 3.60
CA GLY A 144 -13.91 9.47 4.05
C GLY A 144 -14.44 10.86 3.67
N PHE A 145 -13.56 11.83 3.43
CA PHE A 145 -13.93 13.16 2.94
C PHE A 145 -14.43 13.20 1.48
N LEU A 146 -14.20 12.14 0.70
CA LEU A 146 -14.71 12.01 -0.67
C LEU A 146 -16.19 11.59 -0.72
N LEU A 147 -16.72 11.07 0.39
CA LEU A 147 -18.10 10.64 0.56
C LEU A 147 -18.95 11.79 1.12
#